data_AF-A0A9P1C8E0-F1
#
_entry.id   AF-A0A9P1C8E0-F1
#
_cell.length_a   1.000
_cell.length_b   1.000
_cell.length_c   1.000
_cell.angle_alpha   90.00
_cell.angle_beta   90.00
_cell.angle_gamma   90.00
#
_symmetry.space_group_name_H-M   'P 1'
#
loop_
_entity.id
_entity.type
_entity.pdbx_description
1 polymer ?
#
loop_
_entity_poly.entity_id
_entity_poly.type
_entity_poly.pdbx_seq_one_letter_code
_entity_poly.pdbx_strand_id
1 'polypeptide(L)'
;MPSSRLRGLQLLSLSLALTFVPSLRTGRPKPNVQHHAALWDQFLPKDPVDVPLNASALSNRLQDVIFTVVEKGLPQVDIDLPPGLILGVEGEEPDELEPKKCSKEEEFQGDRELAGGLVQFFYEFKNTVNLCVLFRNRAMATIARGTWGDFGKARVVGFPPARQMEMEGDSVLSLAQLLRNRPFVAAVAPRARQLKALQELSEAKDVKMLLILLNARVRCRSEDCTDIRKDVAFASNPVFHVSFAGPKGEGLLYKSINTPWVLVRREDGKELWRGDDEPTKE
;
A
#
# COMPACT_ATOMS: atom_id res chain seq x y z
N MET A 1 -20.99 10.86 22.40
CA MET A 1 -19.77 11.37 21.76
C MET A 1 -20.14 11.87 20.37
N PRO A 2 -19.68 13.05 19.94
CA PRO A 2 -20.33 13.77 18.85
C PRO A 2 -20.02 13.14 17.50
N SER A 3 -21.08 12.80 16.76
CA SER A 3 -21.05 12.31 15.38
C SER A 3 -20.63 13.43 14.44
N SER A 4 -19.43 13.34 13.88
CA SER A 4 -19.00 14.17 12.76
C SER A 4 -19.79 13.77 11.52
N ARG A 5 -20.55 14.72 10.96
CA ARG A 5 -21.32 14.59 9.73
C ARG A 5 -20.36 14.56 8.53
N LEU A 6 -20.14 13.39 7.94
CA LEU A 6 -19.60 13.29 6.59
C LEU A 6 -20.72 13.60 5.59
N ARG A 7 -20.46 14.59 4.73
CA ARG A 7 -21.36 15.05 3.66
C ARG A 7 -21.56 13.93 2.63
N GLY A 8 -22.79 13.79 2.17
CA GLY A 8 -23.24 12.68 1.33
C GLY A 8 -22.49 12.58 0.00
N LEU A 9 -21.79 11.45 -0.18
CA LEU A 9 -21.64 10.84 -1.49
C LEU A 9 -22.91 10.06 -1.80
N GLN A 10 -23.53 10.35 -2.96
CA GLN A 10 -24.57 9.51 -3.53
C GLN A 10 -23.96 8.14 -3.87
N LEU A 11 -24.30 7.12 -3.08
CA LEU A 11 -23.95 5.72 -3.31
C LEU A 11 -24.69 5.22 -4.56
N LEU A 12 -24.02 5.25 -5.72
CA LEU A 12 -24.37 4.36 -6.83
C LEU A 12 -24.08 2.93 -6.37
N SER A 13 -25.15 2.12 -6.27
CA SER A 13 -25.06 0.69 -6.02
C SER A 13 -24.39 0.00 -7.22
N LEU A 14 -23.06 0.01 -7.26
CA LEU A 14 -22.28 -0.80 -8.17
C LEU A 14 -22.26 -2.24 -7.66
N SER A 15 -23.14 -3.06 -8.25
CA SER A 15 -22.94 -4.51 -8.26
C SER A 15 -21.67 -4.79 -9.06
N LEU A 16 -20.52 -4.84 -8.39
CA LEU A 16 -19.26 -5.27 -8.99
C LEU A 16 -19.38 -6.78 -9.31
N ALA A 17 -19.99 -7.09 -10.45
CA ALA A 17 -19.80 -8.38 -11.08
C ALA A 17 -18.35 -8.39 -11.58
N LEU A 18 -17.43 -8.91 -10.77
CA LEU A 18 -16.07 -9.27 -11.20
C LEU A 18 -16.21 -10.32 -12.31
N THR A 19 -16.45 -9.89 -13.55
CA THR A 19 -16.34 -10.73 -14.73
C THR A 19 -14.87 -11.08 -14.88
N PHE A 20 -14.62 -12.36 -14.61
CA PHE A 20 -13.31 -13.02 -14.65
C PHE A 20 -12.61 -12.74 -15.98
N VAL A 21 -11.55 -11.94 -15.97
CA VAL A 21 -10.60 -11.89 -17.09
C VAL A 21 -9.67 -13.10 -16.94
N PRO A 22 -9.65 -14.05 -17.89
CA PRO A 22 -8.71 -15.15 -17.84
C PRO A 22 -7.28 -14.60 -17.94
N SER A 23 -6.50 -14.77 -16.88
CA SER A 23 -5.09 -14.42 -16.84
C SER A 23 -4.31 -15.27 -17.86
N LEU A 24 -4.02 -14.69 -19.04
CA LEU A 24 -3.06 -15.24 -20.00
C LEU A 24 -1.64 -15.16 -19.42
N ARG A 25 -1.20 -16.19 -18.69
CA ARG A 25 0.21 -16.36 -18.29
C ARG A 25 0.90 -17.32 -19.26
N THR A 26 1.60 -16.78 -20.25
CA THR A 26 2.67 -17.48 -20.97
C THR A 26 3.95 -17.45 -20.11
N GLY A 27 4.65 -18.58 -20.03
CA GLY A 27 5.88 -18.71 -19.26
C GLY A 27 6.94 -17.71 -19.72
N ARG A 28 7.57 -17.00 -18.77
CA ARG A 28 8.65 -16.04 -19.09
C ARG A 28 10.03 -16.72 -19.00
N PRO A 29 10.92 -16.48 -19.98
CA PRO A 29 12.35 -16.75 -19.85
C PRO A 29 13.02 -15.71 -18.92
N LYS A 30 14.21 -16.05 -18.39
CA LYS A 30 15.01 -15.20 -17.49
C LYS A 30 15.29 -13.81 -18.10
N PRO A 31 15.23 -12.71 -17.33
CA PRO A 31 15.32 -11.36 -17.88
C PRO A 31 16.77 -10.97 -18.21
N ASN A 32 16.98 -10.57 -19.46
CA ASN A 32 18.05 -9.66 -19.87
C ASN A 32 17.55 -8.23 -19.59
N VAL A 33 18.32 -7.43 -18.85
CA VAL A 33 17.83 -6.19 -18.22
C VAL A 33 17.92 -5.01 -19.19
N GLN A 34 16.80 -4.69 -19.82
CA GLN A 34 16.46 -3.34 -20.24
C GLN A 34 15.29 -2.87 -19.38
N HIS A 35 15.40 -1.69 -18.77
CA HIS A 35 14.30 -1.02 -18.07
C HIS A 35 13.23 -0.65 -19.10
N HIS A 36 12.33 -1.59 -19.40
CA HIS A 36 11.15 -1.26 -20.20
C HIS A 36 10.25 -0.37 -19.35
N ALA A 37 10.01 0.87 -19.81
CA ALA A 37 8.92 1.70 -19.33
C ALA A 37 7.65 0.84 -19.23
N ALA A 38 6.93 0.97 -18.12
CA ALA A 38 5.78 0.12 -17.90
C ALA A 38 4.74 0.39 -19.01
N LEU A 39 3.99 -0.64 -19.43
CA LEU A 39 3.07 -0.54 -20.58
C LEU A 39 2.07 0.63 -20.46
N TRP A 40 1.79 1.08 -19.24
CA TRP A 40 0.90 2.19 -18.94
C TRP A 40 1.53 3.59 -19.02
N ASP A 41 2.86 3.72 -19.17
CA ASP A 41 3.54 5.01 -19.30
C ASP A 41 3.23 5.73 -20.64
N GLN A 42 2.60 5.03 -21.59
CA GLN A 42 2.13 5.63 -22.85
C GLN A 42 0.78 6.35 -22.69
N PHE A 43 0.10 6.17 -21.56
CA PHE A 43 -1.20 6.80 -21.26
C PHE A 43 -1.08 7.91 -20.22
N LEU A 44 0.14 8.45 -20.01
CA LEU A 44 0.35 9.50 -19.03
C LEU A 44 -0.45 10.76 -19.42
N PRO A 45 -1.18 11.37 -18.47
CA PRO A 45 -1.87 12.61 -18.72
C PRO A 45 -0.87 13.71 -19.11
N LYS A 46 -1.27 14.58 -20.03
CA LYS A 46 -0.47 15.76 -20.42
C LYS A 46 -0.51 16.87 -19.36
N ASP A 47 -1.50 16.82 -18.48
CA ASP A 47 -1.67 17.80 -17.41
C ASP A 47 -0.64 17.57 -16.29
N PRO A 48 -0.18 18.66 -15.65
CA PRO A 48 0.76 18.54 -14.54
C PRO A 48 0.15 17.68 -13.43
N VAL A 49 0.94 16.72 -12.94
CA VAL A 49 0.54 15.88 -11.81
C VAL A 49 0.29 16.78 -10.61
N ASP A 50 -0.96 16.84 -10.17
CA ASP A 50 -1.31 17.53 -8.93
C ASP A 50 -0.74 16.71 -7.76
N VAL A 51 0.04 17.32 -6.87
CA VAL A 51 0.73 16.61 -5.77
C VAL A 51 0.06 17.02 -4.45
N PRO A 52 -0.42 16.07 -3.63
CA PRO A 52 -1.10 16.38 -2.36
C PRO A 52 -0.33 17.35 -1.48
N LEU A 53 -1.04 18.28 -0.84
CA LEU A 53 -0.47 19.27 0.08
C LEU A 53 -0.56 18.85 1.55
N ASN A 54 -1.51 17.96 1.90
CA ASN A 54 -1.75 17.51 3.27
C ASN A 54 -2.28 16.06 3.30
N ALA A 55 -2.34 15.46 4.48
CA ALA A 55 -2.81 14.09 4.67
C ALA A 55 -4.28 13.88 4.23
N SER A 56 -5.13 14.89 4.35
CA SER A 56 -6.53 14.81 3.88
C SER A 56 -6.62 14.67 2.36
N ALA A 57 -5.90 15.49 1.60
CA ALA A 57 -5.82 15.40 0.15
C ALA A 57 -5.18 14.07 -0.30
N LEU A 58 -4.20 13.59 0.46
CA LEU A 58 -3.55 12.31 0.22
C LEU A 58 -4.50 11.13 0.44
N SER A 59 -5.30 11.17 1.52
CA SER A 59 -6.30 10.14 1.84
C SER A 59 -7.36 10.02 0.75
N ASN A 60 -7.89 11.15 0.25
CA ASN A 60 -8.86 11.14 -0.85
C ASN A 60 -8.29 10.47 -2.11
N ARG A 61 -7.05 10.81 -2.49
CA ARG A 61 -6.40 10.17 -3.66
C ARG A 61 -6.10 8.71 -3.45
N LEU A 62 -5.73 8.32 -2.24
CA LEU A 62 -5.49 6.94 -1.91
C LEU A 62 -6.75 6.09 -2.17
N GLN A 63 -7.94 6.60 -1.84
CA GLN A 63 -9.21 5.94 -2.15
C GLN A 63 -9.42 5.74 -3.66
N ASP A 64 -9.20 6.79 -4.46
CA ASP A 64 -9.30 6.73 -5.93
C ASP A 64 -8.33 5.71 -6.54
N VAL A 65 -7.09 5.66 -6.02
CA VAL A 65 -6.08 4.69 -6.44
C VAL A 65 -6.49 3.28 -6.08
N ILE A 66 -6.92 3.02 -4.84
CA ILE A 66 -7.36 1.69 -4.41
C ILE A 66 -8.55 1.23 -5.27
N PHE A 67 -9.52 2.10 -5.55
CA PHE A 67 -10.63 1.81 -6.45
C PHE A 67 -10.14 1.36 -7.82
N THR A 68 -9.25 2.15 -8.42
CA THR A 68 -8.66 1.86 -9.74
C THR A 68 -7.88 0.54 -9.74
N VAL A 69 -7.14 0.24 -8.67
CA VAL A 69 -6.38 -1.00 -8.51
C VAL A 69 -7.30 -2.22 -8.47
N VAL A 70 -8.36 -2.14 -7.66
CA VAL A 70 -9.35 -3.21 -7.51
C VAL A 70 -10.09 -3.43 -8.84
N GLU A 71 -10.49 -2.35 -9.50
CA GLU A 71 -11.16 -2.40 -10.81
C GLU A 71 -10.26 -3.02 -11.89
N LYS A 72 -8.99 -2.61 -11.97
CA LYS A 72 -8.02 -3.15 -12.94
C LYS A 72 -7.53 -4.56 -12.58
N GLY A 73 -7.80 -5.04 -11.37
CA GLY A 73 -7.37 -6.37 -10.92
C GLY A 73 -5.84 -6.55 -10.90
N LEU A 74 -5.08 -5.51 -10.55
CA LEU A 74 -3.62 -5.60 -10.47
C LEU A 74 -3.23 -6.61 -9.38
N PRO A 75 -2.45 -7.68 -9.67
CA PRO A 75 -2.29 -8.79 -8.74
C PRO A 75 -1.46 -8.45 -7.50
N GLN A 76 -0.51 -7.53 -7.63
CA GLN A 76 0.39 -7.12 -6.55
C GLN A 76 0.68 -5.63 -6.69
N VAL A 77 0.32 -4.86 -5.67
CA VAL A 77 0.47 -3.41 -5.62
C VAL A 77 1.26 -2.98 -4.40
N ASP A 78 1.96 -1.86 -4.54
CA ASP A 78 2.83 -1.26 -3.54
C ASP A 78 2.36 0.15 -3.26
N ILE A 79 2.10 0.42 -1.97
CA ILE A 79 1.65 1.70 -1.44
C ILE A 79 2.56 2.07 -0.29
N ASP A 80 3.26 3.20 -0.41
CA ASP A 80 4.21 3.69 0.60
C ASP A 80 3.92 5.16 0.92
N LEU A 81 3.68 5.46 2.20
CA LEU A 81 3.55 6.84 2.72
C LEU A 81 4.72 7.21 3.63
N PRO A 82 4.96 8.48 4.00
CA PRO A 82 6.01 8.81 4.95
C PRO A 82 5.84 8.10 6.31
N PRO A 83 6.94 7.72 6.99
CA PRO A 83 6.86 7.09 8.31
C PRO A 83 6.13 7.98 9.33
N GLY A 84 5.11 7.41 9.99
CA GLY A 84 4.32 8.09 11.01
C GLY A 84 3.42 9.21 10.50
N LEU A 85 3.09 9.21 9.21
CA LEU A 85 2.05 10.09 8.69
C LEU A 85 0.67 9.67 9.23
N ILE A 86 -0.01 10.59 9.91
CA ILE A 86 -1.36 10.43 10.45
C ILE A 86 -2.38 10.89 9.41
N LEU A 87 -3.32 10.00 9.07
CA LEU A 87 -4.38 10.27 8.09
C LEU A 87 -5.71 10.71 8.75
N GLY A 88 -5.80 10.56 10.07
CA GLY A 88 -6.97 10.92 10.89
C GLY A 88 -7.99 9.80 11.05
N VAL A 89 -7.64 8.56 10.70
CA VAL A 89 -8.50 7.38 10.84
C VAL A 89 -8.66 6.98 12.32
N GLU A 90 -7.62 7.12 13.14
CA GLU A 90 -7.67 6.84 14.58
C GLU A 90 -8.24 8.03 15.39
N GLY A 91 -8.79 9.05 14.73
CA GLY A 91 -9.47 10.20 15.35
C GLY A 91 -8.57 11.39 15.69
N GLU A 92 -7.28 11.31 15.34
CA GLU A 92 -6.33 12.42 15.43
C GLU A 92 -6.50 13.39 14.24
N GLU A 93 -5.99 14.62 14.39
CA GLU A 93 -5.98 15.56 13.26
C GLU A 93 -5.00 15.09 12.18
N PRO A 94 -5.40 15.06 10.90
CA PRO A 94 -4.51 14.65 9.82
C PRO A 94 -3.28 15.55 9.73
N ASP A 95 -2.11 14.94 9.52
CA ASP A 95 -0.83 15.66 9.45
C ASP A 95 -0.75 16.60 8.22
N GLU A 96 0.03 17.66 8.38
CA GLU A 96 0.63 18.35 7.24
C GLU A 96 1.73 17.48 6.61
N LEU A 97 1.94 17.60 5.29
CA LEU A 97 2.96 16.82 4.60
C LEU A 97 4.34 17.47 4.74
N GLU A 98 4.91 17.35 5.94
CA GLU A 98 6.22 17.88 6.29
C GLU A 98 7.19 16.80 6.79
N PRO A 99 8.51 16.96 6.53
CA PRO A 99 9.51 16.03 7.03
C PRO A 99 9.64 16.14 8.56
N LYS A 100 9.27 15.09 9.28
CA LYS A 100 9.45 14.98 10.74
C LYS A 100 10.32 13.80 11.13
N LYS A 101 11.07 13.97 12.23
CA LYS A 101 11.69 12.82 12.92
C LYS A 101 10.57 12.04 13.61
N CYS A 102 10.53 10.75 13.35
CA CYS A 102 9.46 9.87 13.77
C CYS A 102 10.03 8.78 14.68
N SER A 103 9.42 8.57 15.84
CA SER A 103 9.66 7.43 16.72
C SER A 103 9.12 6.14 16.12
N LYS A 104 9.48 4.98 16.70
CA LYS A 104 8.97 3.69 16.21
C LYS A 104 7.46 3.55 16.46
N GLU A 105 6.99 4.12 17.56
CA GLU A 105 5.60 4.13 17.97
C GLU A 105 4.76 4.94 16.98
N GLU A 106 5.23 6.13 16.60
CA GLU A 106 4.62 6.97 15.56
C GLU A 106 4.67 6.27 14.20
N GLU A 107 5.78 5.62 13.82
CA GLU A 107 5.86 4.83 12.58
C GLU A 107 4.77 3.74 12.56
N PHE A 108 4.63 3.01 13.67
CA PHE A 108 3.61 1.97 13.79
C PHE A 108 2.19 2.54 13.80
N GLN A 109 2.00 3.78 14.24
CA GLN A 109 0.73 4.47 14.14
C GLN A 109 0.42 4.83 12.69
N GLY A 110 1.36 5.44 11.97
CA GLY A 110 1.19 5.73 10.53
C GLY A 110 0.90 4.47 9.70
N ASP A 111 1.56 3.34 10.03
CA ASP A 111 1.26 2.04 9.41
C ASP A 111 -0.18 1.57 9.66
N ARG A 112 -0.71 1.79 10.87
CA ARG A 112 -2.11 1.45 11.19
C ARG A 112 -3.08 2.43 10.55
N GLU A 113 -2.79 3.72 10.54
CA GLU A 113 -3.58 4.77 9.89
C GLU A 113 -3.80 4.44 8.39
N LEU A 114 -2.72 4.11 7.68
CA LEU A 114 -2.80 3.66 6.28
C LEU A 114 -3.67 2.40 6.12
N ALA A 115 -3.46 1.40 6.98
CA ALA A 115 -4.24 0.17 6.94
C ALA A 115 -5.73 0.41 7.28
N GLY A 116 -6.01 1.31 8.21
CA GLY A 116 -7.34 1.73 8.62
C GLY A 116 -8.07 2.46 7.49
N GLY A 117 -7.38 3.35 6.76
CA GLY A 117 -7.94 4.01 5.57
C GLY A 117 -8.35 3.01 4.48
N LEU A 118 -7.54 1.96 4.26
CA LEU A 118 -7.91 0.87 3.37
C LEU A 118 -9.12 0.08 3.87
N VAL A 119 -9.19 -0.21 5.18
CA VAL A 119 -10.33 -0.91 5.78
C VAL A 119 -11.61 -0.07 5.66
N GLN A 120 -11.52 1.24 5.90
CA GLN A 120 -12.63 2.18 5.72
C GLN A 120 -13.13 2.18 4.28
N PHE A 121 -12.23 2.21 3.29
CA PHE A 121 -12.60 2.07 1.88
C PHE A 121 -13.43 0.79 1.66
N PHE A 122 -12.92 -0.39 2.06
CA PHE A 122 -13.67 -1.64 1.89
C PHE A 122 -15.00 -1.66 2.66
N TYR A 123 -15.10 -0.93 3.77
CA TYR A 123 -16.33 -0.80 4.57
C TYR A 123 -17.39 -0.02 3.82
N GLU A 124 -17.04 1.12 3.23
CA GLU A 124 -17.94 1.95 2.43
C GLU A 124 -18.49 1.19 1.21
N PHE A 125 -17.67 0.35 0.57
CA PHE A 125 -18.09 -0.54 -0.52
C PHE A 125 -18.78 -1.83 -0.07
N LYS A 126 -19.07 -1.99 1.24
CA LYS A 126 -19.71 -3.20 1.82
C LYS A 126 -18.98 -4.50 1.47
N ASN A 127 -17.66 -4.42 1.30
CA ASN A 127 -16.82 -5.51 0.80
C ASN A 127 -15.77 -5.99 1.83
N THR A 128 -15.89 -5.58 3.11
CA THR A 128 -14.93 -5.94 4.18
C THR A 128 -14.81 -7.44 4.41
N VAL A 129 -15.84 -8.23 4.11
CA VAL A 129 -15.78 -9.71 4.21
C VAL A 129 -14.73 -10.35 3.28
N ASN A 130 -14.27 -9.63 2.26
CA ASN A 130 -13.28 -10.10 1.31
C ASN A 130 -11.86 -9.60 1.61
N LEU A 131 -11.71 -8.69 2.59
CA LEU A 131 -10.43 -8.12 3.00
C LEU A 131 -9.81 -8.90 4.17
N CYS A 132 -8.50 -9.14 4.07
CA CYS A 132 -7.64 -9.53 5.18
C CYS A 132 -6.50 -8.52 5.34
N VAL A 133 -6.31 -7.98 6.55
CA VAL A 133 -5.19 -7.12 6.91
C VAL A 133 -4.23 -7.92 7.76
N LEU A 134 -2.98 -8.04 7.29
CA LEU A 134 -1.89 -8.78 7.91
C LEU A 134 -0.86 -7.81 8.49
N PHE A 135 -0.83 -7.67 9.81
CA PHE A 135 0.21 -6.92 10.52
C PHE A 135 1.46 -7.75 10.78
N ARG A 136 2.62 -7.10 10.96
CA ARG A 136 3.91 -7.73 11.32
C ARG A 136 3.81 -8.77 12.44
N ASN A 137 2.91 -8.57 13.41
CA ASN A 137 2.69 -9.50 14.52
C ASN A 137 1.28 -9.34 15.12
N ARG A 138 0.90 -10.27 16.00
CA ARG A 138 -0.43 -10.30 16.65
C ARG A 138 -0.69 -9.11 17.59
N ALA A 139 0.34 -8.56 18.23
CA ALA A 139 0.18 -7.41 19.12
C ALA A 139 -0.29 -6.18 18.34
N MET A 140 0.37 -5.88 17.20
CA MET A 140 -0.03 -4.77 16.32
C MET A 140 -1.45 -4.94 15.78
N ALA A 141 -1.83 -6.15 15.34
CA ALA A 141 -3.20 -6.43 14.90
C ALA A 141 -4.24 -6.27 16.02
N THR A 142 -3.84 -6.49 17.28
CA THR A 142 -4.74 -6.32 18.44
C THR A 142 -4.93 -4.85 18.77
N ILE A 143 -3.86 -4.05 18.72
CA ILE A 143 -3.92 -2.60 18.87
C ILE A 143 -4.82 -2.01 17.78
N ALA A 144 -4.57 -2.33 16.51
CA ALA A 144 -5.38 -1.87 15.39
C ALA A 144 -6.88 -2.16 15.58
N ARG A 145 -7.26 -3.40 15.93
CA ARG A 145 -8.66 -3.75 16.21
C ARG A 145 -9.26 -2.97 17.39
N GLY A 146 -8.47 -2.70 18.42
CA GLY A 146 -8.89 -1.91 19.57
C GLY A 146 -9.16 -0.46 19.21
N THR A 147 -8.27 0.15 18.42
CA THR A 147 -8.36 1.56 18.05
C THR A 147 -9.46 1.82 17.03
N TRP A 148 -9.57 0.96 16.03
CA TRP A 148 -10.48 1.15 14.90
C TRP A 148 -11.96 0.92 15.28
N GLY A 149 -12.25 0.09 16.29
CA GLY A 149 -13.62 -0.26 16.62
C GLY A 149 -14.26 -1.18 15.57
N ASP A 150 -15.53 -0.96 15.23
CA ASP A 150 -16.27 -1.81 14.28
C ASP A 150 -16.13 -1.33 12.83
N PHE A 151 -15.21 -1.94 12.10
CA PHE A 151 -15.08 -1.80 10.64
C PHE A 151 -15.61 -3.04 9.90
N GLY A 152 -16.68 -3.65 10.40
CA GLY A 152 -17.37 -4.76 9.76
C GLY A 152 -16.59 -6.08 9.81
N LYS A 153 -16.56 -6.81 8.68
CA LYS A 153 -16.12 -8.22 8.65
C LYS A 153 -14.70 -8.42 8.11
N ALA A 154 -13.89 -7.36 8.10
CA ALA A 154 -12.48 -7.42 7.73
C ALA A 154 -11.72 -8.35 8.68
N ARG A 155 -10.91 -9.26 8.13
CA ARG A 155 -10.05 -10.13 8.95
C ARG A 155 -8.78 -9.36 9.28
N VAL A 156 -8.62 -8.92 10.52
CA VAL A 156 -7.41 -8.23 10.97
C VAL A 156 -6.59 -9.15 11.87
N VAL A 157 -5.44 -9.60 11.38
CA VAL A 157 -4.60 -10.60 12.05
C VAL A 157 -3.11 -10.25 11.92
N GLY A 158 -2.28 -10.87 12.74
CA GLY A 158 -0.83 -10.74 12.64
C GLY A 158 -0.22 -11.94 11.91
N PHE A 159 0.95 -11.75 11.31
CA PHE A 159 1.77 -12.86 10.84
C PHE A 159 2.03 -13.86 11.98
N PRO A 160 2.03 -15.17 11.69
CA PRO A 160 2.40 -16.18 12.67
C PRO A 160 3.85 -15.97 13.13
N PRO A 161 4.20 -16.35 14.37
CA PRO A 161 5.56 -16.26 14.87
C PRO A 161 6.52 -17.06 13.98
N ALA A 162 7.75 -16.57 13.80
CA ALA A 162 8.76 -17.23 12.96
C ALA A 162 8.98 -18.71 13.35
N ARG A 163 9.00 -19.02 14.65
CA ARG A 163 9.12 -20.41 15.14
C ARG A 163 7.97 -21.29 14.68
N GLN A 164 6.76 -20.77 14.61
CA GLN A 164 5.60 -21.53 14.14
C GLN A 164 5.69 -21.78 12.63
N MET A 165 6.14 -20.78 11.85
CA MET A 165 6.39 -20.92 10.42
C MET A 165 7.51 -21.93 10.11
N GLU A 166 8.50 -22.07 10.98
CA GLU A 166 9.61 -23.04 10.84
C GLU A 166 9.18 -24.46 11.25
N MET A 167 8.35 -24.62 12.29
CA MET A 167 7.91 -25.93 12.79
C MET A 167 6.85 -26.59 11.91
N GLU A 168 5.98 -25.81 11.25
CA GLU A 168 4.93 -26.34 10.37
C GLU A 168 5.49 -26.85 9.02
N GLY A 169 6.80 -26.70 8.75
CA GLY A 169 7.48 -27.20 7.56
C GLY A 169 7.10 -26.51 6.25
N ASP A 170 5.97 -25.80 6.24
CA ASP A 170 5.44 -25.05 5.09
C ASP A 170 4.75 -23.76 5.56
N SER A 171 5.55 -22.69 5.65
CA SER A 171 5.08 -21.36 6.04
C SER A 171 4.01 -20.82 5.08
N VAL A 172 4.01 -21.25 3.83
CA VAL A 172 3.07 -20.83 2.79
C VAL A 172 1.71 -21.47 3.02
N LEU A 173 1.65 -22.76 3.37
CA LEU A 173 0.39 -23.42 3.71
C LEU A 173 -0.31 -22.78 4.91
N SER A 174 0.44 -22.46 5.97
CA SER A 174 -0.11 -21.78 7.16
C SER A 174 -0.74 -20.42 6.80
N LEU A 175 -0.06 -19.67 5.93
CA LEU A 175 -0.50 -18.36 5.47
C LEU A 175 -1.71 -18.50 4.52
N ALA A 176 -1.69 -19.49 3.62
CA ALA A 176 -2.81 -19.80 2.73
C ALA A 176 -4.09 -20.14 3.50
N GLN A 177 -3.97 -20.94 4.58
CA GLN A 177 -5.10 -21.25 5.45
C GLN A 177 -5.64 -19.99 6.16
N LEU A 178 -4.73 -19.15 6.66
CA LEU A 178 -5.09 -17.88 7.30
C LEU A 178 -5.79 -16.91 6.33
N LEU A 179 -5.45 -16.98 5.04
CA LEU A 179 -5.98 -16.11 3.99
C LEU A 179 -7.11 -16.74 3.17
N ARG A 180 -7.56 -17.93 3.54
CA ARG A 180 -8.62 -18.65 2.82
C ARG A 180 -9.88 -17.80 2.67
N ASN A 181 -10.40 -17.75 1.43
CA ASN A 181 -11.58 -16.99 1.01
C ASN A 181 -11.43 -15.46 1.19
N ARG A 182 -10.21 -14.94 1.15
CA ARG A 182 -9.92 -13.50 1.21
C ARG A 182 -9.18 -13.08 -0.06
N PRO A 183 -9.90 -12.65 -1.11
CA PRO A 183 -9.27 -12.26 -2.37
C PRO A 183 -8.44 -10.97 -2.25
N PHE A 184 -8.64 -10.15 -1.21
CA PHE A 184 -7.84 -8.95 -0.97
C PHE A 184 -7.01 -9.13 0.31
N VAL A 185 -5.69 -9.01 0.17
CA VAL A 185 -4.74 -9.20 1.28
C VAL A 185 -3.86 -7.97 1.40
N ALA A 186 -4.01 -7.22 2.48
CA ALA A 186 -3.22 -6.05 2.79
C ALA A 186 -2.14 -6.39 3.81
N ALA A 187 -0.88 -6.44 3.39
CA ALA A 187 0.26 -6.71 4.26
C ALA A 187 0.88 -5.39 4.75
N VAL A 188 0.81 -5.15 6.05
CA VAL A 188 1.24 -3.91 6.68
C VAL A 188 2.69 -4.03 7.14
N ALA A 189 3.54 -3.27 6.46
CA ALA A 189 4.96 -3.11 6.66
C ALA A 189 5.72 -4.45 6.87
N PRO A 190 5.50 -5.49 6.04
CA PRO A 190 6.07 -6.82 6.25
C PRO A 190 7.61 -6.80 6.32
N ARG A 191 8.17 -7.67 7.16
CA ARG A 191 9.63 -7.91 7.23
C ARG A 191 10.10 -8.81 6.09
N ALA A 192 11.40 -8.84 5.83
CA ALA A 192 12.01 -9.65 4.75
C ALA A 192 11.53 -11.11 4.69
N ARG A 193 11.44 -11.82 5.82
CA ARG A 193 10.91 -13.20 5.86
C ARG A 193 9.43 -13.29 5.52
N GLN A 194 8.64 -12.30 5.93
CA GLN A 194 7.19 -12.23 5.67
C GLN A 194 6.94 -11.88 4.20
N LEU A 195 7.75 -10.97 3.64
CA LEU A 195 7.78 -10.65 2.21
C LEU A 195 8.06 -11.90 1.37
N LYS A 196 9.04 -12.71 1.76
CA LYS A 196 9.34 -13.98 1.09
C LYS A 196 8.13 -14.92 1.07
N ALA A 197 7.50 -15.14 2.23
CA ALA A 197 6.32 -16.01 2.33
C ALA A 197 5.11 -15.48 1.54
N LEU A 198 4.92 -14.16 1.50
CA LEU A 198 3.87 -13.52 0.69
C LEU A 198 4.12 -13.69 -0.81
N GLN A 199 5.37 -13.54 -1.24
CA GLN A 199 5.77 -13.70 -2.64
C GLN A 199 5.58 -15.16 -3.10
N GLU A 200 6.04 -16.12 -2.30
CA GLU A 200 5.82 -17.55 -2.56
C GLU A 200 4.33 -17.89 -2.64
N LEU A 201 3.52 -17.29 -1.76
CA LEU A 201 2.08 -17.47 -1.77
C LEU A 201 1.39 -16.84 -2.99
N SER A 202 1.82 -15.65 -3.43
CA SER A 202 1.24 -14.96 -4.60
C SER A 202 1.59 -15.66 -5.92
N GLU A 203 2.65 -16.46 -5.92
CA GLU A 203 3.08 -17.27 -7.07
C GLU A 203 2.43 -18.67 -7.10
N ALA A 204 1.81 -19.11 -6.01
CA ALA A 204 1.14 -20.41 -5.94
C ALA A 204 -0.04 -20.49 -6.92
N LYS A 205 -0.08 -21.55 -7.73
CA LYS A 205 -1.05 -21.72 -8.85
C LYS A 205 -2.51 -21.65 -8.44
N ASP A 206 -2.83 -22.11 -7.23
CA ASP A 206 -4.19 -22.22 -6.72
C ASP A 206 -4.62 -21.00 -5.90
N VAL A 207 -3.74 -20.02 -5.70
CA VAL A 207 -4.01 -18.82 -4.92
C VAL A 207 -4.34 -17.66 -5.85
N LYS A 208 -5.59 -17.21 -5.77
CA LYS A 208 -6.06 -16.00 -6.45
C LYS A 208 -6.28 -14.92 -5.41
N MET A 209 -5.28 -14.06 -5.25
CA MET A 209 -5.37 -12.90 -4.36
C MET A 209 -4.77 -11.66 -5.02
N LEU A 210 -5.32 -10.51 -4.63
CA LEU A 210 -4.73 -9.20 -4.84
C LEU A 210 -3.93 -8.87 -3.57
N LEU A 211 -2.60 -8.82 -3.71
CA LEU A 211 -1.68 -8.48 -2.63
C LEU A 211 -1.44 -6.96 -2.62
N ILE A 212 -1.85 -6.29 -1.55
CA ILE A 212 -1.62 -4.88 -1.29
C ILE A 212 -0.51 -4.75 -0.25
N LEU A 213 0.66 -4.30 -0.67
CA LEU A 213 1.77 -4.00 0.22
C LEU A 213 1.60 -2.58 0.75
N LEU A 214 1.40 -2.43 2.05
CA LEU A 214 1.24 -1.14 2.72
C LEU A 214 2.49 -0.82 3.51
N ASN A 215 3.15 0.30 3.23
CA ASN A 215 4.40 0.70 3.89
C ASN A 215 5.46 -0.42 3.91
N ALA A 216 5.50 -1.25 2.86
CA ALA A 216 6.42 -2.38 2.82
C ALA A 216 7.87 -1.93 2.64
N ARG A 217 8.11 -0.70 2.16
CA ARG A 217 9.44 -0.13 1.93
C ARG A 217 10.31 -1.03 1.04
N VAL A 218 9.71 -1.60 0.00
CA VAL A 218 10.42 -2.51 -0.90
C VAL A 218 11.35 -1.72 -1.82
N ARG A 219 10.99 -0.46 -2.13
CA ARG A 219 11.79 0.53 -2.86
C ARG A 219 12.69 1.34 -1.92
N CYS A 220 13.43 0.63 -1.07
CA CYS A 220 14.35 1.22 -0.09
C CYS A 220 15.63 1.79 -0.75
N ARG A 221 16.37 2.60 0.01
CA ARG A 221 17.72 3.04 -0.36
C ARG A 221 18.63 1.82 -0.54
N SER A 222 19.62 1.91 -1.42
CA SER A 222 20.47 0.77 -1.80
C SER A 222 21.14 0.06 -0.62
N GLU A 223 21.45 0.81 0.43
CA GLU A 223 22.13 0.32 1.65
C GLU A 223 21.25 -0.61 2.50
N ASP A 224 19.92 -0.41 2.46
CA ASP A 224 18.94 -1.19 3.25
C ASP A 224 18.25 -2.29 2.42
N CYS A 225 18.61 -2.38 1.13
CA CYS A 225 17.87 -3.17 0.15
C CYS A 225 18.40 -4.60 0.04
N THR A 226 17.85 -5.48 0.87
CA THR A 226 18.02 -6.95 0.76
C THR A 226 17.50 -7.47 -0.58
N ASP A 227 18.03 -8.58 -1.09
CA ASP A 227 17.63 -9.19 -2.37
C ASP A 227 16.11 -9.37 -2.49
N ILE A 228 15.45 -9.91 -1.45
CA ILE A 228 14.00 -10.12 -1.47
C ILE A 228 13.19 -8.82 -1.63
N ARG A 229 13.68 -7.68 -1.11
CA ARG A 229 12.99 -6.40 -1.28
C ARG A 229 13.07 -5.92 -2.73
N LYS A 230 14.20 -6.13 -3.40
CA LYS A 230 14.36 -5.82 -4.83
C LYS A 230 13.44 -6.69 -5.67
N ASP A 231 13.40 -7.98 -5.39
CA ASP A 231 12.56 -8.94 -6.12
C ASP A 231 11.08 -8.56 -5.98
N VAL A 232 10.62 -8.26 -4.76
CA VAL A 232 9.24 -7.82 -4.51
C VAL A 232 8.95 -6.46 -5.13
N ALA A 233 9.89 -5.50 -5.08
CA ALA A 233 9.75 -4.20 -5.73
C ALA A 233 9.62 -4.35 -7.26
N PHE A 234 10.34 -5.30 -7.86
CA PHE A 234 10.23 -5.61 -9.28
C PHE A 234 8.90 -6.31 -9.64
N ALA A 235 8.41 -7.18 -8.76
CA ALA A 235 7.16 -7.92 -8.96
C ALA A 235 5.89 -7.09 -8.65
N SER A 236 6.03 -5.94 -7.98
CA SER A 236 4.91 -5.09 -7.54
C SER A 236 4.75 -3.84 -8.40
N ASN A 237 3.51 -3.37 -8.51
CA ASN A 237 3.19 -2.12 -9.19
C ASN A 237 3.23 -0.97 -8.16
N PRO A 238 4.07 0.08 -8.32
CA PRO A 238 4.06 1.25 -7.45
C PRO A 238 2.85 2.12 -7.77
N VAL A 239 1.75 1.90 -7.05
CA VAL A 239 0.47 2.55 -7.37
C VAL A 239 0.28 3.84 -6.60
N PHE A 240 0.89 3.98 -5.42
CA PHE A 240 0.83 5.21 -4.65
C PHE A 240 2.03 5.37 -3.71
N HIS A 241 2.93 6.30 -4.00
CA HIS A 241 4.11 6.55 -3.19
C HIS A 241 4.23 8.01 -2.83
N VAL A 242 4.50 8.27 -1.55
CA VAL A 242 4.81 9.59 -1.02
C VAL A 242 5.99 9.43 -0.06
N SER A 243 7.10 10.12 -0.34
CA SER A 243 8.29 10.07 0.52
C SER A 243 9.05 11.39 0.48
N PHE A 244 9.71 11.74 1.59
CA PHE A 244 10.59 12.90 1.64
C PHE A 244 11.99 12.54 1.12
N ALA A 245 12.55 13.41 0.30
CA ALA A 245 13.84 13.27 -0.38
C ALA A 245 14.71 14.53 -0.16
N GLY A 246 16.01 14.38 -0.41
CA GLY A 246 16.99 15.45 -0.23
C GLY A 246 17.44 15.69 1.21
N PRO A 247 18.45 16.56 1.41
CA PRO A 247 18.91 16.98 2.74
C PRO A 247 17.74 17.52 3.56
N LYS A 248 17.53 16.97 4.77
CA LYS A 248 16.43 17.33 5.69
C LYS A 248 15.01 17.07 5.15
N GLY A 249 14.84 16.40 4.01
CA GLY A 249 13.52 16.09 3.45
C GLY A 249 12.84 17.26 2.74
N GLU A 250 13.61 18.19 2.17
CA GLU A 250 13.11 19.37 1.47
C GLU A 250 12.35 19.08 0.16
N GLY A 251 12.54 17.88 -0.41
CA GLY A 251 11.79 17.39 -1.56
C GLY A 251 10.71 16.38 -1.14
N LEU A 252 9.60 16.38 -1.86
CA LEU A 252 8.54 15.38 -1.78
C LEU A 252 8.53 14.58 -3.09
N LEU A 253 8.94 13.32 -3.00
CA LEU A 253 8.79 12.36 -4.08
C LEU A 253 7.37 11.78 -4.05
N TYR A 254 6.67 11.90 -5.18
CA TYR A 254 5.30 11.49 -5.36
C TYR A 254 5.12 10.59 -6.57
N LYS A 255 4.29 9.55 -6.44
CA LYS A 255 3.81 8.69 -7.53
C LYS A 255 2.37 8.30 -7.27
N SER A 256 1.55 8.34 -8.31
CA SER A 256 0.24 7.72 -8.33
C SER A 256 0.10 6.79 -9.54
N ILE A 257 -0.96 6.00 -9.60
CA ILE A 257 -1.25 5.13 -10.73
C ILE A 257 -1.46 5.99 -11.99
N ASN A 258 -0.85 5.58 -13.11
CA ASN A 258 -0.87 6.32 -14.37
C ASN A 258 -0.27 7.75 -14.32
N THR A 259 0.53 8.10 -13.32
CA THR A 259 1.36 9.33 -13.33
C THR A 259 2.84 8.98 -13.44
N PRO A 260 3.71 9.84 -14.01
CA PRO A 260 5.15 9.69 -13.79
C PRO A 260 5.50 9.86 -12.30
N TRP A 261 6.73 9.52 -11.96
CA TRP A 261 7.33 9.98 -10.71
C TRP A 261 7.50 11.49 -10.77
N VAL A 262 7.24 12.18 -9.67
CA VAL A 262 7.42 13.62 -9.57
C VAL A 262 8.14 13.94 -8.29
N LEU A 263 9.23 14.69 -8.38
CA LEU A 263 9.92 15.25 -7.24
C LEU A 263 9.58 16.74 -7.15
N VAL A 264 8.97 17.15 -6.04
CA VAL A 264 8.56 18.54 -5.81
C VAL A 264 9.31 19.10 -4.61
N ARG A 265 9.96 20.26 -4.75
CA ARG A 265 10.51 21.00 -3.61
C ARG A 265 9.49 22.04 -3.16
N ARG A 266 9.25 22.14 -1.86
CA ARG A 266 8.31 23.11 -1.29
C ARG A 266 8.92 23.91 -0.15
N GLU A 267 8.45 25.15 0.00
CA GLU A 267 8.73 26.02 1.14
C GLU A 267 7.43 26.77 1.45
N ASP A 268 7.02 26.75 2.73
CA ASP A 268 5.76 27.34 3.20
C ASP A 268 4.52 26.94 2.36
N GLY A 269 4.44 25.66 1.97
CA GLY A 269 3.35 25.11 1.16
C GLY A 269 3.36 25.52 -0.32
N LYS A 270 4.34 26.30 -0.78
CA LYS A 270 4.49 26.70 -2.19
C LYS A 270 5.48 25.82 -2.91
N GLU A 271 5.11 25.37 -4.12
CA GLU A 271 5.99 24.64 -5.02
C GLU A 271 7.08 25.58 -5.56
N LEU A 272 8.35 25.26 -5.24
CA LEU A 272 9.52 26.01 -5.69
C LEU A 272 10.14 25.38 -6.94
N TRP A 273 10.09 24.06 -7.03
CA TRP A 273 10.74 23.29 -8.09
C TRP A 273 10.02 21.97 -8.31
N ARG A 274 10.04 21.50 -9.56
CA ARG A 274 9.48 20.22 -10.01
C ARG A 274 10.46 19.54 -10.96
N GLY A 275 10.68 18.24 -10.74
CA GLY A 275 11.30 17.33 -11.70
C GLY A 275 10.35 16.18 -12.01
N ASP A 276 10.33 15.75 -13.27
CA ASP A 276 9.47 14.67 -13.77
C ASP A 276 10.20 13.32 -13.90
N ASP A 277 11.45 13.26 -13.45
CA ASP A 277 12.24 12.03 -13.43
C ASP A 277 12.06 11.28 -12.11
N GLU A 278 12.03 9.95 -12.17
CA GLU A 278 12.29 9.12 -10.98
C GLU A 278 13.66 9.54 -10.44
N PRO A 279 13.77 10.05 -9.19
CA PRO A 279 15.05 10.49 -8.67
C PRO A 279 16.03 9.33 -8.77
N THR A 280 17.03 9.49 -9.63
CA THR A 280 18.20 8.63 -9.58
C THR A 280 18.90 8.87 -8.24
N LYS A 281 19.62 7.85 -7.77
CA LYS A 281 20.10 7.67 -6.40
C LYS A 281 21.14 8.70 -5.89
N GLU A 282 21.23 9.88 -6.51
CA GLU A 282 22.21 10.94 -6.24
C GLU A 282 21.59 12.13 -5.49
#